data_AF-A0A7V9N1P5-F1
#
_entry.id   AF-A0A7V9N1P5-F1
#
_cell.length_a   1.000
_cell.length_b   1.000
_cell.length_c   1.000
_cell.angle_alpha   90.00
_cell.angle_beta   90.00
_cell.angle_gamma   90.00
#
_symmetry.space_group_name_H-M   'P 1'
#
loop_
_entity.id
_entity.type
_entity.pdbx_description
1 polymer ?
#
loop_
_entity_poly.entity_id
_entity_poly.type
_entity_poly.pdbx_seq_one_letter_code
_entity_poly.pdbx_strand_id
1 'polypeptide(L)'
;MMIDTVASPLATTAGADPAIASTLAQVRRIAAAAARGAAAIDHEGAFPTVELHSLADMGFFGAPVSRALGGLGLGIDPGGMDALLQILTTLGWGNLS
;
A
#
# COMPACT_ATOMS: atom_id res chain seq x y z
N MET A 1 25.74 3.15 -37.15
CA MET A 1 24.64 2.46 -36.44
C MET A 1 24.66 2.95 -35.00
N MET A 2 23.96 4.07 -34.74
CA MET A 2 23.79 4.62 -33.38
C MET A 2 22.68 3.81 -32.71
N ILE A 3 22.95 3.25 -31.54
CA ILE A 3 21.88 2.74 -30.69
C ILE A 3 21.39 3.93 -29.88
N ASP A 4 20.23 4.45 -30.26
CA ASP A 4 19.50 5.42 -29.46
C ASP A 4 19.17 4.75 -28.11
N THR A 5 19.82 5.27 -27.07
CA THR A 5 19.46 5.01 -25.68
C THR A 5 18.01 5.43 -25.49
N VAL A 6 17.09 4.46 -25.49
CA VAL A 6 15.75 4.65 -24.94
C VAL A 6 15.91 4.95 -23.45
N ALA A 7 15.95 6.25 -23.13
CA ALA A 7 15.76 6.73 -21.78
C ALA A 7 14.47 6.09 -21.24
N SER A 8 14.62 5.29 -20.18
CA SER A 8 13.48 4.75 -19.44
C SER A 8 12.59 5.90 -18.99
N PRO A 9 11.30 5.95 -19.35
CA PRO A 9 10.37 6.90 -18.76
C PRO A 9 9.90 6.34 -17.41
N LEU A 10 10.83 6.11 -16.48
CA LEU A 10 10.49 5.86 -15.07
C LEU A 10 10.41 7.18 -14.28
N ALA A 11 10.71 8.31 -14.91
CA ALA A 11 10.56 9.62 -14.34
C ALA A 11 9.32 10.31 -14.92
N THR A 12 8.13 9.89 -14.51
CA THR A 12 7.04 10.85 -14.33
C THR A 12 6.79 11.00 -12.84
N THR A 13 7.53 11.93 -12.26
CA THR A 13 7.18 12.54 -10.98
C THR A 13 5.99 13.48 -11.22
N ALA A 14 4.86 12.92 -11.67
CA ALA A 14 3.57 13.56 -11.49
C ALA A 14 3.35 13.60 -9.98
N GLY A 15 3.13 14.79 -9.42
CA GLY A 15 3.01 15.00 -7.97
C GLY A 15 2.17 13.89 -7.33
N ALA A 16 2.67 13.33 -6.22
CA ALA A 16 2.10 12.15 -5.57
C ALA A 16 0.57 12.26 -5.53
N ASP A 17 -0.11 11.31 -6.16
CA ASP A 17 -1.57 11.26 -6.20
C ASP A 17 -2.08 11.40 -4.76
N PRO A 18 -2.86 12.45 -4.43
CA PRO A 18 -3.25 12.77 -3.06
C PRO A 18 -4.04 11.63 -2.42
N ALA A 19 -4.78 10.83 -3.20
CA ALA A 19 -5.49 9.67 -2.69
C ALA A 19 -4.52 8.55 -2.30
N ILE A 20 -3.48 8.33 -3.09
CA ILE A 20 -2.41 7.38 -2.78
C ILE A 20 -1.62 7.83 -1.55
N ALA A 21 -1.26 9.12 -1.48
CA ALA A 21 -0.55 9.69 -0.33
C ALA A 21 -1.36 9.59 0.96
N SER A 22 -2.67 9.88 0.89
CA SER A 22 -3.60 9.72 2.02
C SER A 22 -3.71 8.26 2.46
N THR A 23 -3.80 7.33 1.50
CA THR A 23 -3.83 5.88 1.76
C THR A 23 -2.56 5.43 2.49
N LEU A 24 -1.38 5.86 2.02
CA LEU A 24 -0.09 5.57 2.65
C LEU A 24 -0.02 6.10 4.10
N ALA A 25 -0.50 7.32 4.34
CA ALA A 25 -0.52 7.90 5.68
C ALA A 25 -1.44 7.13 6.63
N GLN A 26 -2.59 6.65 6.15
CA GLN A 26 -3.53 5.82 6.91
C GLN A 26 -2.94 4.44 7.22
N VAL A 27 -2.36 3.77 6.22
CA VAL A 27 -1.69 2.48 6.39
C VAL A 27 -0.57 2.56 7.44
N ARG A 28 0.25 3.61 7.42
CA ARG A 28 1.31 3.82 8.43
C ARG A 28 0.75 3.92 9.84
N ARG A 29 -0.42 4.56 10.03
CA ARG A 29 -1.09 4.64 11.33
C ARG A 29 -1.58 3.28 11.81
N ILE A 30 -2.18 2.49 10.91
CA ILE A 30 -2.66 1.13 11.22
C ILE A 30 -1.48 0.22 11.56
N ALA A 31 -0.42 0.23 10.74
CA ALA A 31 0.79 -0.57 11.00
C ALA A 31 1.46 -0.22 12.33
N ALA A 32 1.52 1.07 12.70
CA ALA A 32 2.04 1.48 14.00
C ALA A 32 1.15 1.01 15.17
N ALA A 33 -0.17 0.92 14.97
CA ALA A 33 -1.07 0.33 15.97
C ALA A 33 -0.89 -1.18 16.07
N ALA A 34 -0.81 -1.87 14.93
CA ALA A 34 -0.56 -3.30 14.83
C ALA A 34 0.74 -3.68 15.57
N ALA A 35 1.83 -2.95 15.35
CA ALA A 35 3.12 -3.20 16.01
C ALA A 35 3.05 -3.14 17.54
N ARG A 36 2.16 -2.32 18.11
CA ARG A 36 1.96 -2.25 19.57
C ARG A 36 1.17 -3.45 20.11
N GLY A 37 0.31 -4.04 19.28
CA GLY A 37 -0.54 -5.19 19.62
C GLY A 37 0.06 -6.54 19.22
N ALA A 38 1.07 -6.56 18.35
CA ALA A 38 1.61 -7.76 17.72
C ALA A 38 2.00 -8.83 18.75
N ALA A 39 2.78 -8.49 19.78
CA ALA A 39 3.16 -9.43 20.83
C ALA A 39 1.96 -10.04 21.61
N ALA A 40 0.82 -9.34 21.68
CA ALA A 40 -0.38 -9.86 22.35
C ALA A 40 -1.17 -10.85 21.48
N ILE A 41 -0.94 -10.86 20.16
CA ILE A 41 -1.59 -11.74 19.19
C ILE A 41 -0.59 -12.66 18.48
N ASP A 42 0.66 -12.74 18.95
CA ASP A 42 1.69 -13.64 18.40
C ASP A 42 1.56 -15.03 19.01
N HIS A 43 0.51 -15.74 18.60
CA HIS A 43 0.30 -17.13 18.96
C HIS A 43 -0.40 -17.89 17.83
N GLU A 44 -0.29 -19.22 17.86
CA GLU A 44 -0.91 -20.06 16.85
C GLU A 44 -2.42 -19.82 16.77
N GLY A 45 -2.93 -19.69 15.54
CA GLY A 45 -4.35 -19.42 15.26
C GLY A 45 -4.79 -17.97 15.47
N ALA A 46 -3.92 -17.06 15.90
CA ALA A 46 -4.25 -15.64 16.01
C ALA A 46 -4.42 -15.00 14.62
N PHE A 47 -5.28 -13.97 14.55
CA PHE A 47 -5.56 -13.25 13.32
C PHE A 47 -5.84 -11.75 13.61
N PRO A 48 -5.19 -10.81 12.89
CA PRO A 48 -5.27 -9.36 13.15
C PRO A 48 -6.58 -8.76 12.64
N THR A 49 -7.69 -9.18 13.25
CA THR A 49 -9.06 -8.84 12.80
C THR A 49 -9.33 -7.34 12.91
N VAL A 50 -8.83 -6.69 13.97
CA VAL A 50 -9.04 -5.26 14.24
C VAL A 50 -8.35 -4.40 13.18
N GLU A 51 -7.11 -4.76 12.83
CA GLU A 51 -6.31 -4.09 11.82
C GLU A 51 -6.93 -4.27 10.42
N LEU A 52 -7.42 -5.48 10.11
CA LEU A 52 -8.07 -5.75 8.83
C LEU A 52 -9.42 -5.04 8.69
N HIS A 53 -10.20 -4.94 9.77
CA HIS A 53 -11.40 -4.09 9.77
C HIS A 53 -11.04 -2.62 9.56
N SER A 54 -9.98 -2.13 10.22
CA SER A 54 -9.51 -0.75 10.01
C SER A 54 -9.09 -0.50 8.56
N LEU A 55 -8.50 -1.49 7.89
CA LEU A 55 -8.19 -1.43 6.46
C LEU A 55 -9.45 -1.48 5.58
N ALA A 56 -10.44 -2.29 5.94
CA ALA A 56 -11.73 -2.34 5.24
C ALA A 56 -12.48 -1.01 5.32
N ASP A 57 -12.55 -0.41 6.51
CA ASP A 57 -13.27 0.85 6.77
C ASP A 57 -12.71 2.02 5.96
N MET A 58 -11.40 2.01 5.66
CA MET A 58 -10.77 3.00 4.79
C MET A 58 -10.83 2.64 3.29
N GLY A 59 -11.49 1.54 2.92
CA GLY A 59 -11.62 1.09 1.54
C GLY A 59 -10.34 0.51 0.92
N PHE A 60 -9.36 0.11 1.74
CA PHE A 60 -8.04 -0.32 1.24
C PHE A 60 -8.11 -1.50 0.27
N PHE A 61 -9.02 -2.45 0.49
CA PHE A 61 -9.16 -3.61 -0.39
C PHE A 61 -9.63 -3.27 -1.81
N GLY A 62 -10.20 -2.07 -2.02
CA GLY A 62 -10.50 -1.53 -3.34
C GLY A 62 -9.33 -0.80 -4.00
N ALA A 63 -8.22 -0.55 -3.29
CA ALA A 63 -7.09 0.21 -3.82
C ALA A 63 -6.44 -0.43 -5.07
N PRO A 64 -6.34 -1.77 -5.20
CA PRO A 64 -5.87 -2.40 -6.42
C PRO A 64 -6.89 -2.40 -7.58
N VAL A 65 -8.13 -1.95 -7.39
CA VAL A 65 -9.09 -1.84 -8.50
C VAL A 65 -8.67 -0.68 -9.40
N SER A 66 -8.77 -0.84 -10.72
CA SER A 66 -8.43 0.23 -11.68
C SER A 66 -9.25 1.49 -11.39
N ARG A 67 -8.65 2.67 -11.63
CA ARG A 67 -9.36 3.96 -11.48
C ARG A 67 -10.62 4.06 -12.33
N ALA A 68 -10.64 3.41 -13.50
CA ALA A 68 -11.82 3.38 -14.38
C ALA A 68 -13.04 2.67 -13.74
N LEU A 69 -12.81 1.86 -12.71
CA LEU A 69 -13.83 1.15 -11.94
C LEU A 69 -14.00 1.71 -10.52
N GLY A 70 -13.41 2.89 -10.24
CA GLY A 70 -13.55 3.59 -8.95
C GLY A 70 -12.52 3.23 -7.88
N GLY A 71 -11.45 2.48 -8.22
CA GLY A 71 -10.34 2.20 -7.31
C GLY A 71 -9.17 3.18 -7.42
N LEU A 72 -8.01 2.82 -6.86
CA LEU A 72 -6.78 3.63 -6.90
C LEU A 72 -5.76 3.13 -7.93
N GLY A 73 -6.00 1.99 -8.58
CA GLY A 73 -5.12 1.40 -9.57
C GLY A 73 -3.79 0.89 -9.01
N LEU A 74 -3.68 0.65 -7.70
CA LEU A 74 -2.41 0.21 -7.10
C LEU A 74 -1.98 -1.16 -7.66
N GLY A 75 -0.81 -1.19 -8.29
CA GLY A 75 -0.28 -2.40 -8.95
C GLY A 75 -1.01 -2.81 -10.24
N ILE A 76 -2.04 -2.06 -10.67
CA ILE A 76 -2.79 -2.30 -11.92
C ILE A 76 -2.54 -1.19 -12.93
N ASP A 77 -2.72 0.06 -12.53
CA ASP A 77 -2.45 1.22 -13.38
C ASP A 77 -0.93 1.54 -13.37
N PRO A 78 -0.37 2.08 -14.46
CA PRO A 78 1.02 2.54 -14.48
C PRO A 78 1.34 3.50 -13.34
N GLY A 79 2.49 3.30 -12.68
CA GLY A 79 2.94 4.14 -11.56
C GLY A 79 2.36 3.78 -10.18
N GLY A 80 1.45 2.82 -10.09
CA GLY A 80 0.87 2.38 -8.80
C GLY A 80 1.68 1.33 -8.04
N MET A 81 2.73 0.75 -8.65
CA MET A 81 3.47 -0.38 -8.08
C MET A 81 4.30 0.01 -6.85
N ASP A 82 5.04 1.12 -6.91
CA ASP A 82 5.90 1.55 -5.80
C ASP A 82 5.09 1.85 -4.53
N ALA A 83 3.94 2.50 -4.70
CA ALA A 83 3.02 2.78 -3.61
C ALA A 83 2.43 1.48 -3.02
N LEU A 84 2.06 0.52 -3.86
CA LEU A 84 1.60 -0.80 -3.40
C LEU A 84 2.67 -1.51 -2.58
N LEU A 85 3.91 -1.56 -3.09
CA LEU A 85 5.02 -2.20 -2.39
C LEU A 85 5.32 -1.52 -1.06
N GLN A 86 5.29 -0.19 -1.01
CA GLN A 86 5.48 0.58 0.23
C GLN A 86 4.38 0.26 1.24
N ILE A 87 3.12 0.14 0.81
CA ILE A 87 2.00 -0.25 1.67
C ILE A 87 2.19 -1.66 2.22
N LEU A 88 2.43 -2.65 1.35
CA LEU A 88 2.57 -4.04 1.75
C LEU A 88 3.77 -4.23 2.70
N THR A 89 4.88 -3.56 2.43
CA THR A 89 6.06 -3.58 3.30
C THR A 89 5.73 -2.98 4.67
N THR A 90 5.00 -1.85 4.71
CA THR A 90 4.62 -1.18 5.96
C THR A 90 3.68 -2.04 6.80
N LEU A 91 2.68 -2.66 6.18
CA LEU A 91 1.76 -3.59 6.86
C LEU A 91 2.48 -4.84 7.36
N GLY A 92 3.31 -5.44 6.53
CA GLY A 92 4.11 -6.61 6.90
C GLY A 92 5.01 -6.32 8.09
N TRP A 93 5.69 -5.16 8.10
CA TRP A 93 6.50 -4.75 9.23
C TRP A 93 5.67 -4.61 10.51
N GLY A 94 4.53 -3.92 10.47
CA GLY A 94 3.70 -3.73 11.66
C GLY A 94 3.15 -5.05 12.24
N ASN A 95 2.90 -6.05 11.39
CA ASN A 95 2.40 -7.36 11.81
C ASN A 95 3.50 -8.32 12.30
N LEU A 96 4.76 -8.08 11.93
CA LEU A 96 5.92 -8.92 12.29
C LEU A 96 6.82 -8.26 13.37
N SER A 97 6.37 -7.16 13.98
CA SER A 97 7.13 -6.38 14.97
C SER A 97 7.08 -6.95 16.38
#